data_AF-A0A812KQ70-F1
#
_entry.id   AF-A0A812KQ70-F1
#
_cell.length_a   1.000
_cell.length_b   1.000
_cell.length_c   1.000
_cell.angle_alpha   90.00
_cell.angle_beta   90.00
_cell.angle_gamma   90.00
#
_symmetry.space_group_name_H-M   'P 1'
#
loop_
_entity.id
_entity.type
_entity.pdbx_description
1 polymer ?
#
loop_
_entity_poly.entity_id
_entity_poly.type
_entity_poly.pdbx_seq_one_letter_code
_entity_poly.pdbx_strand_id
1 'polypeptide(L)'
;MAAAKKELVRGQRQLEELRGQSLAQEDLREELRSLSERNEALREQLRSLHQETRKVTERVDREVSGHVEAQRSAIEANEAKLADMSEIRRKLASASSQVQELQTLKEQTERALEASKKSTNRTEDLARQLHQLQEDLGSSLRERNQLHEAVERATVQFREDVFKQSQRHLELEGMLEDRNNEIKLLMYRLQELSSRYVPVKADATDMVLSRWINGYRPAVPFFRLAQGLYLFGRRQVVCKISNDKPVFRIGGGFIGFEKFLEQFAAEELERLLTYELARSLCQQFVLESKSLSLQQVP
;
A
#
# COMPACT_ATOMS: atom_id res chain seq x y z
N MET A 1 76.65 -168.50 -50.76
CA MET A 1 76.97 -167.13 -51.22
C MET A 1 75.71 -166.41 -51.73
N ALA A 2 74.74 -166.13 -50.86
CA ALA A 2 73.51 -165.40 -51.21
C ALA A 2 73.09 -164.36 -50.14
N ALA A 3 73.80 -164.30 -49.01
CA ALA A 3 73.48 -163.41 -47.88
C ALA A 3 74.12 -162.00 -48.00
N ALA A 4 75.21 -161.84 -48.75
CA ALA A 4 75.98 -160.58 -48.77
C ALA A 4 75.43 -159.48 -49.70
N LYS A 5 74.50 -159.79 -50.62
CA LYS A 5 74.01 -158.82 -51.64
C LYS A 5 72.75 -158.05 -51.23
N LYS A 6 72.02 -158.50 -50.20
CA LYS A 6 70.76 -157.87 -49.76
C LYS A 6 70.95 -156.81 -48.67
N GLU A 7 72.02 -156.90 -47.86
CA GLU A 7 72.35 -155.86 -46.87
C GLU A 7 72.86 -154.56 -47.53
N LEU A 8 73.52 -154.65 -48.69
CA LEU A 8 73.98 -153.47 -49.43
C LEU A 8 72.82 -152.60 -49.96
N VAL A 9 71.71 -153.24 -50.36
CA VAL A 9 70.50 -152.54 -50.84
C VAL A 9 69.76 -151.86 -49.67
N ARG A 10 69.87 -152.39 -48.45
CA ARG A 10 69.27 -151.78 -47.26
C ARG A 10 70.07 -150.55 -46.78
N GLY A 11 71.40 -150.59 -46.91
CA GLY A 11 72.28 -149.46 -46.60
C GLY A 11 72.16 -148.29 -47.58
N GLN A 12 71.93 -148.56 -48.88
CA GLN A 12 71.75 -147.50 -49.88
C GLN A 12 70.43 -146.71 -49.69
N ARG A 13 69.34 -147.38 -49.30
CA ARG A 13 68.07 -146.70 -48.98
C ARG A 13 68.15 -145.82 -47.73
N GLN A 14 68.90 -146.24 -46.70
CA GLN A 14 69.08 -145.43 -45.50
C GLN A 14 69.93 -144.16 -45.75
N LEU A 15 70.85 -144.20 -46.71
CA LEU A 15 71.65 -143.02 -47.10
C LEU A 15 70.86 -141.99 -47.93
N GLU A 16 69.94 -142.43 -48.79
CA GLU A 16 69.05 -141.53 -49.54
C GLU A 16 68.01 -140.87 -48.61
N GLU A 17 67.50 -141.60 -47.63
CA GLU A 17 66.55 -141.07 -46.64
C GLU A 17 67.19 -140.02 -45.72
N LEU A 18 68.44 -140.23 -45.30
CA LEU A 18 69.22 -139.24 -44.53
C LEU A 18 69.60 -138.01 -45.37
N ARG A 19 69.84 -138.16 -46.68
CA ARG A 19 70.06 -137.01 -47.58
C ARG A 19 68.78 -136.19 -47.79
N GLY A 20 67.62 -136.84 -47.90
CA GLY A 20 66.32 -136.16 -47.97
C GLY A 20 65.99 -135.40 -46.68
N GLN A 21 66.32 -135.97 -45.52
CA GLN A 21 66.15 -135.29 -44.23
C GLN A 21 67.12 -134.11 -44.05
N SER A 22 68.36 -134.20 -44.57
CA SER A 22 69.32 -133.09 -44.52
C SER A 22 68.89 -131.90 -45.39
N LEU A 23 68.34 -132.15 -46.58
CA LEU A 23 67.82 -131.09 -47.47
C LEU A 23 66.57 -130.42 -46.87
N ALA A 24 65.62 -131.19 -46.34
CA ALA A 24 64.46 -130.62 -45.65
C ALA A 24 64.86 -129.82 -44.40
N GLN A 25 65.95 -130.20 -43.71
CA GLN A 25 66.48 -129.46 -42.57
C GLN A 25 67.21 -128.17 -43.00
N GLU A 26 67.80 -128.13 -44.20
CA GLU A 26 68.37 -126.93 -44.80
C GLU A 26 67.27 -125.95 -45.25
N ASP A 27 66.21 -126.43 -45.89
CA ASP A 27 65.06 -125.61 -46.30
C ASP A 27 64.35 -124.99 -45.09
N LEU A 28 64.14 -125.76 -44.01
CA LEU A 28 63.60 -125.26 -42.74
C LEU A 28 64.53 -124.24 -42.07
N ARG A 29 65.85 -124.37 -42.21
CA ARG A 29 66.82 -123.40 -41.70
C ARG A 29 66.82 -122.12 -42.52
N GLU A 30 66.63 -122.19 -43.84
CA GLU A 30 66.47 -121.02 -44.70
C GLU A 30 65.13 -120.32 -44.45
N GLU A 31 64.03 -121.06 -44.26
CA GLU A 31 62.75 -120.48 -43.85
C GLU A 31 62.84 -119.81 -42.49
N LEU A 32 63.49 -120.44 -41.50
CA LEU A 32 63.75 -119.84 -40.19
C LEU A 32 64.64 -118.59 -40.27
N ARG A 33 65.63 -118.56 -41.17
CA ARG A 33 66.42 -117.33 -41.44
C ARG A 33 65.57 -116.25 -42.08
N SER A 34 64.78 -116.57 -43.10
CA SER A 34 63.91 -115.58 -43.75
C SER A 34 62.84 -115.03 -42.78
N LEU A 35 62.28 -115.87 -41.91
CA LEU A 35 61.34 -115.47 -40.88
C LEU A 35 62.01 -114.69 -39.75
N SER A 36 63.27 -115.00 -39.44
CA SER A 36 64.09 -114.22 -38.50
C SER A 36 64.38 -112.84 -39.07
N GLU A 37 64.86 -112.75 -40.31
CA GLU A 37 65.12 -111.49 -41.02
C GLU A 37 63.83 -110.67 -41.18
N ARG A 38 62.69 -111.32 -41.46
CA ARG A 38 61.39 -110.66 -41.57
C ARG A 38 60.86 -110.21 -40.20
N ASN A 39 61.10 -110.97 -39.13
CA ASN A 39 60.81 -110.53 -37.76
C ASN A 39 61.70 -109.38 -37.33
N GLU A 40 62.96 -109.39 -37.72
CA GLU A 40 63.93 -108.34 -37.42
C GLU A 40 63.56 -107.06 -38.16
N ALA A 41 63.21 -107.15 -39.46
CA ALA A 41 62.68 -106.04 -40.24
C ALA A 41 61.35 -105.49 -39.68
N LEU A 42 60.43 -106.34 -39.24
CA LEU A 42 59.19 -105.91 -38.58
C LEU A 42 59.45 -105.25 -37.22
N ARG A 43 60.44 -105.72 -36.46
CA ARG A 43 60.88 -105.07 -35.21
C ARG A 43 61.55 -103.73 -35.48
N GLU A 44 62.32 -103.61 -36.56
CA GLU A 44 62.91 -102.34 -37.03
C GLU A 44 61.80 -101.35 -37.42
N GLN A 45 60.82 -101.80 -38.21
CA GLN A 45 59.65 -101.00 -38.60
C GLN A 45 58.80 -100.60 -37.39
N LEU A 46 58.57 -101.49 -36.44
CA LEU A 46 57.85 -101.19 -35.20
C LEU A 46 58.62 -100.19 -34.33
N ARG A 47 59.95 -100.28 -34.27
CA ARG A 47 60.81 -99.31 -33.58
C ARG A 47 60.78 -97.95 -34.26
N SER A 48 60.91 -97.92 -35.58
CA SER A 48 60.78 -96.73 -36.43
C SER A 48 59.43 -96.05 -36.23
N LEU A 49 58.34 -96.80 -36.38
CA LEU A 49 56.98 -96.32 -36.15
C LEU A 49 56.80 -95.83 -34.72
N HIS A 50 57.28 -96.55 -33.70
CA HIS A 50 57.22 -96.06 -32.32
C HIS A 50 57.95 -94.73 -32.13
N GLN A 51 59.10 -94.56 -32.79
CA GLN A 51 59.89 -93.33 -32.70
C GLN A 51 59.21 -92.18 -33.43
N GLU A 52 58.59 -92.42 -34.59
CA GLU A 52 57.77 -91.45 -35.31
C GLU A 52 56.53 -91.08 -34.52
N THR A 53 55.79 -92.07 -33.99
CA THR A 53 54.62 -91.84 -33.13
C THR A 53 55.01 -91.01 -31.92
N ARG A 54 56.14 -91.31 -31.25
CA ARG A 54 56.65 -90.48 -30.15
C ARG A 54 56.95 -89.04 -30.57
N LYS A 55 57.64 -88.83 -31.69
CA LYS A 55 57.94 -87.48 -32.20
C LYS A 55 56.67 -86.70 -32.53
N VAL A 56 55.68 -87.36 -33.11
CA VAL A 56 54.38 -86.77 -33.42
C VAL A 56 53.63 -86.45 -32.13
N THR A 57 53.57 -87.38 -31.17
CA THR A 57 52.95 -87.14 -29.86
C THR A 57 53.60 -85.96 -29.15
N GLU A 58 54.94 -85.91 -29.07
CA GLU A 58 55.65 -84.78 -28.45
C GLU A 58 55.42 -83.44 -29.18
N ARG A 59 55.26 -83.47 -30.50
CA ARG A 59 54.96 -82.28 -31.29
C ARG A 59 53.54 -81.80 -31.03
N VAL A 60 52.57 -82.71 -31.04
CA VAL A 60 51.17 -82.41 -30.72
C VAL A 60 51.05 -81.92 -29.27
N ASP A 61 51.74 -82.55 -28.32
CA ASP A 61 51.76 -82.11 -26.92
C ASP A 61 52.33 -80.69 -26.80
N ARG A 62 53.42 -80.37 -27.51
CA ARG A 62 53.97 -79.00 -27.55
C ARG A 62 53.01 -78.00 -28.18
N GLU A 63 52.37 -78.34 -29.29
CA GLU A 63 51.38 -77.48 -29.95
C GLU A 63 50.15 -77.27 -29.06
N VAL A 64 49.66 -78.32 -28.41
CA VAL A 64 48.55 -78.26 -27.44
C VAL A 64 48.93 -77.43 -26.23
N SER A 65 50.11 -77.64 -25.63
CA SER A 65 50.60 -76.82 -24.52
C SER A 65 50.73 -75.35 -24.92
N GLY A 66 51.30 -75.06 -26.10
CA GLY A 66 51.40 -73.69 -26.62
C GLY A 66 50.02 -73.05 -26.86
N HIS A 67 49.06 -73.81 -27.38
CA HIS A 67 47.68 -73.34 -27.53
C HIS A 67 46.99 -73.09 -26.17
N VAL A 68 47.19 -73.96 -25.18
CA VAL A 68 46.65 -73.79 -23.83
C VAL A 68 47.25 -72.55 -23.15
N GLU A 69 48.56 -72.34 -23.26
CA GLU A 69 49.22 -71.14 -22.72
C GLU A 69 48.74 -69.86 -23.41
N ALA A 70 48.64 -69.86 -24.73
CA ALA A 70 48.11 -68.72 -25.48
C ALA A 70 46.65 -68.43 -25.13
N GLN A 71 45.83 -69.48 -24.99
CA GLN A 71 44.43 -69.35 -24.59
C GLN A 71 44.30 -68.84 -23.16
N ARG A 72 45.15 -69.32 -22.23
CA ARG A 72 45.20 -68.83 -20.85
C ARG A 72 45.59 -67.36 -20.78
N SER A 73 46.64 -66.96 -21.50
CA SER A 73 47.07 -65.55 -21.57
C SER A 73 45.97 -64.66 -22.17
N ALA A 74 45.24 -65.14 -23.19
CA ALA A 74 44.11 -64.42 -23.77
C ALA A 74 42.94 -64.27 -22.78
N ILE A 75 42.66 -65.29 -21.96
CA ILE A 75 41.66 -65.22 -20.89
C ILE A 75 42.07 -64.18 -19.85
N GLU A 76 43.31 -64.26 -19.35
CA GLU A 76 43.84 -63.30 -18.36
C GLU A 76 43.80 -61.85 -18.88
N ALA A 77 44.17 -61.62 -20.15
CA ALA A 77 44.09 -60.31 -20.78
C ALA A 77 42.64 -59.81 -20.94
N ASN A 78 41.68 -60.70 -21.21
CA ASN A 78 40.26 -60.35 -21.28
C ASN A 78 39.68 -60.05 -19.89
N GLU A 79 40.08 -60.80 -18.86
CA GLU A 79 39.70 -60.53 -17.47
C GLU A 79 40.21 -59.15 -17.02
N ALA A 80 41.46 -58.79 -17.34
CA ALA A 80 42.00 -57.46 -17.06
C ALA A 80 41.21 -56.35 -17.76
N LYS A 81 40.89 -56.53 -19.05
CA LYS A 81 40.06 -55.56 -19.80
C LYS A 81 38.64 -55.43 -19.23
N LEU A 82 38.04 -56.54 -18.79
CA LEU A 82 36.72 -56.52 -18.15
C LEU A 82 36.77 -55.78 -16.81
N ALA A 83 37.84 -55.96 -16.03
CA ALA A 83 38.06 -55.21 -14.80
C ALA A 83 38.18 -53.70 -15.07
N ASP A 84 39.00 -53.29 -16.04
CA ASP A 84 39.15 -51.88 -16.44
C ASP A 84 37.84 -51.28 -16.94
N MET A 85 37.09 -52.02 -17.77
CA MET A 85 35.76 -51.61 -18.24
C MET A 85 34.79 -51.41 -17.07
N SER A 86 34.84 -52.28 -16.06
CA SER A 86 34.00 -52.16 -14.87
C SER A 86 34.33 -50.91 -14.05
N GLU A 87 35.62 -50.57 -13.92
CA GLU A 87 36.07 -49.38 -13.21
C GLU A 87 35.67 -48.09 -13.95
N ILE A 88 35.86 -48.06 -15.26
CA ILE A 88 35.46 -46.93 -16.10
C ILE A 88 33.94 -46.74 -16.04
N ARG A 89 33.15 -47.83 -16.12
CA ARG A 89 31.69 -47.76 -15.96
C ARG A 89 31.28 -47.20 -14.60
N ARG A 90 31.97 -47.58 -13.52
CA ARG A 90 31.71 -47.04 -12.18
C ARG A 90 32.02 -45.54 -12.09
N LYS A 91 33.16 -45.11 -12.65
CA LYS A 91 33.54 -43.68 -12.72
C LYS A 91 32.54 -42.88 -13.57
N LEU A 92 32.12 -43.42 -14.72
CA LEU A 92 31.12 -42.80 -15.59
C LEU A 92 29.77 -42.66 -14.89
N ALA A 93 29.31 -43.70 -14.18
CA ALA A 93 28.07 -43.65 -13.41
C ALA A 93 28.15 -42.61 -12.27
N SER A 94 29.27 -42.54 -11.56
CA SER A 94 29.48 -41.54 -10.50
C SER A 94 29.50 -40.11 -11.06
N ALA A 95 30.23 -39.88 -12.16
CA ALA A 95 30.25 -38.58 -12.83
C ALA A 95 28.87 -38.18 -13.38
N SER A 96 28.12 -39.14 -13.93
CA SER A 96 26.75 -38.92 -14.40
C SER A 96 25.81 -38.51 -13.27
N SER A 97 25.92 -39.15 -12.09
CA SER A 97 25.16 -38.74 -10.88
C SER A 97 25.51 -37.32 -10.46
N GLN A 98 26.81 -36.97 -10.43
CA GLN A 98 27.25 -35.62 -10.08
C GLN A 98 26.75 -34.56 -11.06
N VAL A 99 26.75 -34.85 -12.37
CA VAL A 99 26.20 -33.92 -13.38
C VAL A 99 24.71 -33.70 -13.14
N GLN A 100 23.96 -34.75 -12.82
CA GLN A 100 22.52 -34.65 -12.53
C GLN A 100 22.26 -33.84 -11.25
N GLU A 101 23.05 -34.04 -10.20
CA GLU A 101 22.99 -33.24 -8.96
C GLU A 101 23.30 -31.77 -9.24
N LEU A 102 24.36 -31.47 -9.99
CA LEU A 102 24.71 -30.09 -10.37
C LEU A 102 23.65 -29.42 -11.25
N GLN A 103 22.99 -30.17 -12.13
CA GLN A 103 21.88 -29.66 -12.94
C GLN A 103 20.68 -29.28 -12.06
N THR A 104 20.28 -30.15 -11.14
CA THR A 104 19.17 -29.84 -10.22
C THR A 104 19.49 -28.65 -9.30
N LEU A 105 20.73 -28.54 -8.82
CA LEU A 105 21.18 -27.40 -8.03
C LEU A 105 21.14 -26.10 -8.87
N LYS A 106 21.63 -26.14 -10.11
CA LYS A 106 21.57 -25.00 -11.03
C LYS A 106 20.12 -24.53 -11.21
N GLU A 107 19.19 -25.42 -11.52
CA GLU A 107 17.77 -25.08 -11.69
C GLU A 107 17.17 -24.46 -10.42
N GLN A 108 17.52 -24.98 -9.24
CA GLN A 108 17.07 -24.40 -7.97
C GLN A 108 17.61 -23.00 -7.75
N THR A 109 18.90 -22.76 -8.04
CA THR A 109 19.52 -21.43 -7.90
C THR A 109 18.94 -20.42 -8.89
N GLU A 110 18.64 -20.83 -10.12
CA GLU A 110 17.99 -19.97 -11.13
C GLU A 110 16.57 -19.57 -10.69
N ARG A 111 15.79 -20.53 -10.15
CA ARG A 111 14.46 -20.23 -9.60
C ARG A 111 14.53 -19.28 -8.40
N ALA A 112 15.49 -19.47 -7.50
CA ALA A 112 15.70 -18.59 -6.35
C ALA A 112 16.12 -17.18 -6.79
N LEU A 113 17.00 -17.07 -7.78
CA LEU A 113 17.41 -15.79 -8.36
C LEU A 113 16.24 -15.05 -9.00
N GLU A 114 15.41 -15.75 -9.77
CA GLU A 114 14.22 -15.18 -10.40
C GLU A 114 13.18 -14.71 -9.37
N ALA A 115 12.97 -15.49 -8.30
CA ALA A 115 12.11 -15.07 -7.19
C ALA A 115 12.66 -13.83 -6.46
N SER A 116 13.97 -13.77 -6.23
CA SER A 116 14.63 -12.62 -5.64
C SER A 116 14.48 -11.36 -6.51
N LYS A 117 14.69 -11.46 -7.83
CA LYS A 117 14.49 -10.36 -8.79
C LYS A 117 13.06 -9.83 -8.79
N LYS A 118 12.07 -10.72 -8.71
CA LYS A 118 10.66 -10.30 -8.62
C LYS A 118 10.38 -9.56 -7.32
N SER A 119 10.99 -10.00 -6.21
CA SER A 119 10.90 -9.32 -4.92
C SER A 119 11.55 -7.94 -4.96
N THR A 120 12.76 -7.81 -5.52
CA THR A 120 13.46 -6.51 -5.64
C THR A 120 12.67 -5.52 -6.49
N ASN A 121 12.14 -5.96 -7.63
CA ASN A 121 11.32 -5.08 -8.47
C ASN A 121 10.08 -4.58 -7.72
N ARG A 122 9.41 -5.47 -6.97
CA ARG A 122 8.27 -5.08 -6.14
C ARG A 122 8.66 -4.07 -5.05
N THR A 123 9.83 -4.24 -4.42
CA THR A 123 10.31 -3.28 -3.43
C THR A 123 10.65 -1.92 -4.03
N GLU A 124 11.21 -1.90 -5.25
CA GLU A 124 11.48 -0.65 -5.98
C GLU A 124 10.19 0.08 -6.35
N ASP A 125 9.17 -0.65 -6.83
CA ASP A 125 7.87 -0.07 -7.16
C ASP A 125 7.19 0.52 -5.92
N LEU A 126 7.25 -0.20 -4.78
CA LEU A 126 6.75 0.32 -3.51
C LEU A 126 7.53 1.56 -3.03
N ALA A 127 8.85 1.60 -3.22
CA ALA A 127 9.65 2.76 -2.88
C ALA A 127 9.28 3.98 -3.73
N ARG A 128 9.04 3.80 -5.04
CA ARG A 128 8.54 4.87 -5.93
C ARG A 128 7.17 5.38 -5.50
N GLN A 129 6.25 4.47 -5.15
CA GLN A 129 4.92 4.84 -4.66
C GLN A 129 4.99 5.63 -3.35
N LEU A 130 5.84 5.21 -2.40
CA LEU A 130 6.05 5.94 -1.15
C LEU A 130 6.61 7.34 -1.40
N HIS A 131 7.56 7.48 -2.33
CA HIS A 131 8.12 8.77 -2.69
C HIS A 131 7.05 9.71 -3.29
N GLN A 132 6.24 9.20 -4.23
CA GLN A 132 5.14 9.97 -4.81
C GLN A 132 4.14 10.44 -3.74
N LEU A 133 3.74 9.55 -2.83
CA LEU A 133 2.82 9.90 -1.75
C LEU A 133 3.42 10.94 -0.78
N GLN A 134 4.73 10.90 -0.55
CA GLN A 134 5.42 11.92 0.26
C GLN A 134 5.40 13.28 -0.43
N GLU A 135 5.61 13.34 -1.75
CA GLU A 135 5.52 14.58 -2.52
C GLU A 135 4.10 15.15 -2.53
N ASP A 136 3.10 14.30 -2.76
CA ASP A 136 1.68 14.67 -2.75
C ASP A 136 1.22 15.17 -1.38
N LEU A 137 1.68 14.53 -0.29
CA LEU A 137 1.43 15.02 1.06
C LEU A 137 2.09 16.38 1.29
N GLY A 138 3.31 16.55 0.78
CA GLY A 138 4.04 17.81 0.87
C GLY A 138 3.39 18.96 0.09
N SER A 139 2.79 18.69 -1.08
CA SER A 139 2.03 19.69 -1.84
C SER A 139 0.71 20.04 -1.14
N SER A 140 -0.03 19.04 -0.66
CA SER A 140 -1.29 19.25 0.07
C SER A 140 -1.09 20.03 1.37
N LEU A 141 -0.02 19.77 2.12
CA LEU A 141 0.31 20.55 3.31
C LEU A 141 0.60 22.02 2.99
N ARG A 142 1.28 22.29 1.87
CA ARG A 142 1.55 23.67 1.41
C ARG A 142 0.26 24.39 1.03
N GLU A 143 -0.62 23.73 0.28
CA GLU A 143 -1.94 24.29 -0.09
C GLU A 143 -2.80 24.56 1.15
N ARG A 144 -2.87 23.61 2.08
CA ARG A 144 -3.59 23.76 3.35
C ARG A 144 -3.08 24.97 4.13
N ASN A 145 -1.77 25.15 4.23
CA ASN A 145 -1.19 26.28 4.95
C ASN A 145 -1.51 27.62 4.26
N GLN A 146 -1.47 27.68 2.93
CA GLN A 146 -1.87 28.88 2.17
C GLN A 146 -3.33 29.25 2.39
N LEU A 147 -4.22 28.26 2.37
CA LEU A 147 -5.65 28.45 2.65
C LEU A 147 -5.87 28.90 4.10
N HIS A 148 -5.14 28.31 5.04
CA HIS A 148 -5.22 28.71 6.45
C HIS A 148 -4.84 30.17 6.64
N GLU A 149 -3.72 30.62 6.08
CA GLU A 149 -3.32 32.03 6.12
C GLU A 149 -4.35 32.95 5.44
N ALA A 150 -4.96 32.52 4.33
CA ALA A 150 -5.99 33.31 3.67
C ALA A 150 -7.24 33.48 4.54
N VAL A 151 -7.66 32.41 5.22
CA VAL A 151 -8.80 32.44 6.16
C VAL A 151 -8.48 33.32 7.38
N GLU A 152 -7.26 33.23 7.93
CA GLU A 152 -6.83 34.08 9.03
C GLU A 152 -6.87 35.56 8.64
N ARG A 153 -6.30 35.92 7.48
CA ARG A 153 -6.36 37.29 6.94
C ARG A 153 -7.80 37.78 6.77
N ALA A 154 -8.66 36.97 6.17
CA ALA A 154 -10.07 37.33 5.98
C ALA A 154 -10.81 37.50 7.32
N THR A 155 -10.51 36.66 8.31
CA THR A 155 -11.12 36.72 9.64
C THR A 155 -10.73 38.02 10.37
N VAL A 156 -9.46 38.43 10.28
CA VAL A 156 -8.99 39.68 10.87
C VAL A 156 -9.66 40.88 10.20
N GLN A 157 -9.69 40.93 8.88
CA GLN A 157 -10.35 42.00 8.12
C GLN A 157 -11.84 42.11 8.48
N PHE A 158 -12.56 40.99 8.51
CA PHE A 158 -13.98 40.99 8.87
C PHE A 158 -14.22 41.51 10.29
N ARG A 159 -13.35 41.15 11.24
CA ARG A 159 -13.45 41.66 12.62
C ARG A 159 -13.25 43.17 12.70
N GLU A 160 -12.27 43.71 11.97
CA GLU A 160 -12.03 45.15 11.90
C GLU A 160 -13.21 45.90 11.26
N ASP A 161 -13.78 45.36 10.19
CA ASP A 161 -14.91 45.97 9.50
C ASP A 161 -16.18 45.98 10.38
N VAL A 162 -16.46 44.87 11.07
CA VAL A 162 -17.56 44.81 12.04
C VAL A 162 -17.35 45.84 13.14
N PHE A 163 -16.13 45.96 13.68
CA PHE A 163 -15.84 46.95 14.72
C PHE A 163 -16.06 48.39 14.24
N LYS A 164 -15.52 48.75 13.06
CA LYS A 164 -15.72 50.08 12.46
C LYS A 164 -17.20 50.37 12.20
N GLN A 165 -17.94 49.38 11.71
CA GLN A 165 -19.37 49.53 11.44
C GLN A 165 -20.16 49.70 12.74
N SER A 166 -19.86 48.93 13.79
CA SER A 166 -20.48 49.09 15.10
C SER A 166 -20.21 50.47 15.72
N GLN A 167 -18.98 50.98 15.60
CA GLN A 167 -18.64 52.32 16.07
C GLN A 167 -19.45 53.39 15.32
N ARG A 168 -19.50 53.31 13.99
CA ARG A 168 -20.29 54.24 13.17
C ARG A 168 -21.79 54.18 13.49
N HIS A 169 -22.31 52.99 13.79
CA HIS A 169 -23.70 52.82 14.20
C HIS A 169 -23.99 53.57 15.51
N LEU A 170 -23.13 53.40 16.51
CA LEU A 170 -23.27 54.07 17.81
C LEU A 170 -23.21 55.60 17.67
N GLU A 171 -22.31 56.11 16.83
CA GLU A 171 -22.20 57.55 16.52
C GLU A 171 -23.48 58.08 15.88
N LEU A 172 -24.04 57.37 14.90
CA LEU A 172 -25.29 57.76 14.24
C LEU A 172 -26.49 57.70 15.18
N GLU A 173 -26.57 56.70 16.07
CA GLU A 173 -27.61 56.61 17.09
C GLU A 173 -27.57 57.80 18.04
N GLY A 174 -26.39 58.18 18.53
CA GLY A 174 -26.22 59.38 19.36
C GLY A 174 -26.65 60.66 18.65
N MET A 175 -26.24 60.83 17.39
CA MET A 175 -26.66 61.98 16.58
C MET A 175 -28.19 62.03 16.36
N LEU A 176 -28.83 60.87 16.14
CA LEU A 176 -30.28 60.80 15.98
C LEU A 176 -31.01 61.15 17.28
N GLU A 177 -30.51 60.70 18.42
CA GLU A 177 -31.07 61.05 19.73
C GLU A 177 -30.98 62.56 19.99
N ASP A 178 -29.83 63.16 19.74
CA ASP A 178 -29.62 64.61 19.87
C ASP A 178 -30.58 65.42 19.00
N ARG A 179 -30.73 65.03 17.72
CA ARG A 179 -31.65 65.69 16.79
C ARG A 179 -33.12 65.50 17.20
N ASN A 180 -33.48 64.32 17.67
CA ASN A 180 -34.83 64.06 18.17
C ASN A 180 -35.14 64.92 19.40
N ASN A 181 -34.15 65.11 20.29
CA ASN A 181 -34.29 65.98 21.44
C ASN A 181 -34.40 67.46 21.04
N GLU A 182 -33.64 67.90 20.04
CA GLU A 182 -33.76 69.25 19.47
C GLU A 182 -35.14 69.51 18.88
N ILE A 183 -35.68 68.56 18.10
CA ILE A 183 -37.03 68.65 17.53
C ILE A 183 -38.08 68.78 18.63
N LYS A 184 -38.00 67.97 19.69
CA LYS A 184 -38.93 68.06 20.83
C LYS A 184 -38.90 69.44 21.49
N LEU A 185 -37.72 70.05 21.62
CA LEU A 185 -37.62 71.38 22.20
C LEU A 185 -38.19 72.46 21.26
N LEU A 186 -37.93 72.37 19.96
CA LEU A 186 -38.51 73.29 18.98
C LEU A 186 -40.04 73.19 18.97
N MET A 187 -40.59 71.97 19.07
CA MET A 187 -42.03 71.74 19.22
C MET A 187 -42.56 72.46 20.46
N TYR A 188 -41.92 72.27 21.62
CA TYR A 188 -42.28 72.95 22.87
C TYR A 188 -42.32 74.48 22.69
N ARG A 189 -41.26 75.06 22.14
CA ARG A 189 -41.17 76.51 21.94
C ARG A 189 -42.24 77.04 20.98
N LEU A 190 -42.54 76.30 19.91
CA LEU A 190 -43.61 76.66 18.98
C LEU A 190 -44.98 76.71 19.68
N GLN A 191 -45.22 75.81 20.64
CA GLN A 191 -46.46 75.79 21.39
C GLN A 191 -46.57 76.89 22.44
N GLU A 192 -45.48 77.29 23.11
CA GLU A 192 -45.50 78.47 23.99
C GLU A 192 -45.94 79.73 23.23
N LEU A 193 -45.55 79.84 21.95
CA LEU A 193 -45.96 80.93 21.07
C LEU A 193 -47.41 80.78 20.58
N SER A 194 -47.97 79.58 20.59
CA SER A 194 -49.35 79.32 20.20
C SER A 194 -50.31 79.50 21.37
N SER A 195 -51.19 80.49 21.26
CA SER A 195 -52.17 80.77 22.32
C SER A 195 -53.29 79.73 22.48
N ARG A 196 -53.46 78.82 21.49
CA ARG A 196 -54.55 77.82 21.47
C ARG A 196 -54.12 76.52 20.78
N TYR A 197 -54.59 75.40 21.31
CA TYR A 197 -54.47 74.08 20.67
C TYR A 197 -55.49 73.95 19.53
N VAL A 198 -55.01 73.57 18.34
CA VAL A 198 -55.84 73.40 17.14
C VAL A 198 -56.00 71.91 16.84
N PRO A 199 -57.20 71.32 17.00
CA PRO A 199 -57.43 69.91 16.73
C PRO A 199 -57.51 69.59 15.23
N VAL A 200 -57.23 68.34 14.91
CA VAL A 200 -57.52 67.74 13.59
C VAL A 200 -58.99 67.36 13.52
N LYS A 201 -59.76 68.04 12.65
CA LYS A 201 -61.23 67.86 12.52
C LYS A 201 -61.67 66.42 12.22
N ALA A 202 -60.81 65.61 11.61
CA ALA A 202 -61.09 64.21 11.28
C ALA A 202 -60.96 63.26 12.49
N ASP A 203 -60.41 63.72 13.62
CA ASP A 203 -60.15 62.90 14.80
C ASP A 203 -61.08 63.29 15.94
N ALA A 204 -62.12 62.49 16.17
CA ALA A 204 -63.09 62.73 17.23
C ALA A 204 -62.45 62.78 18.63
N THR A 205 -61.37 62.02 18.86
CA THR A 205 -60.66 62.03 20.15
C THR A 205 -59.94 63.36 20.35
N ASP A 206 -59.27 63.85 19.31
CA ASP A 206 -58.55 65.13 19.34
C ASP A 206 -59.52 66.34 19.45
N MET A 207 -60.67 66.26 18.79
CA MET A 207 -61.75 67.24 18.90
C MET A 207 -62.33 67.34 20.32
N VAL A 208 -62.44 66.22 21.03
CA VAL A 208 -62.82 66.25 22.45
C VAL A 208 -61.66 66.80 23.27
N LEU A 209 -60.47 66.22 23.15
CA LEU A 209 -59.30 66.58 23.95
C LEU A 209 -58.92 68.07 23.84
N SER A 210 -58.99 68.65 22.64
CA SER A 210 -58.72 70.07 22.42
C SER A 210 -59.63 71.01 23.21
N ARG A 211 -60.91 70.65 23.42
CA ARG A 211 -61.82 71.44 24.26
C ARG A 211 -61.34 71.45 25.71
N TRP A 212 -60.84 70.31 26.20
CA TRP A 212 -60.28 70.19 27.54
C TRP A 212 -58.94 70.94 27.67
N ILE A 213 -58.00 70.76 26.73
CA ILE A 213 -56.72 71.47 26.74
C ILE A 213 -56.92 72.98 26.71
N ASN A 214 -57.75 73.49 25.80
CA ASN A 214 -57.98 74.93 25.65
C ASN A 214 -58.75 75.53 26.84
N GLY A 215 -59.59 74.73 27.51
CA GLY A 215 -60.33 75.14 28.70
C GLY A 215 -59.45 75.20 29.95
N TYR A 216 -58.67 74.15 30.21
CA TYR A 216 -57.84 74.04 31.42
C TYR A 216 -56.50 74.75 31.31
N ARG A 217 -55.97 74.93 30.09
CA ARG A 217 -54.65 75.53 29.81
C ARG A 217 -53.54 74.93 30.69
N PRO A 218 -53.27 73.61 30.54
CA PRO A 218 -52.24 72.96 31.32
C PRO A 218 -50.88 73.63 31.09
N ALA A 219 -50.07 73.73 32.15
CA ALA A 219 -48.71 74.29 32.07
C ALA A 219 -47.79 73.46 31.17
N VAL A 220 -48.09 72.16 31.01
CA VAL A 220 -47.37 71.27 30.12
C VAL A 220 -48.15 71.10 28.81
N PRO A 221 -47.52 71.34 27.64
CA PRO A 221 -48.18 71.24 26.36
C PRO A 221 -48.51 69.80 25.94
N PHE A 222 -49.56 69.67 25.12
CA PHE A 222 -49.91 68.45 24.41
C PHE A 222 -49.65 68.61 22.91
N PHE A 223 -49.05 67.58 22.29
CA PHE A 223 -48.90 67.46 20.84
C PHE A 223 -49.51 66.15 20.34
N ARG A 224 -50.25 66.22 19.23
CA ARG A 224 -50.75 65.01 18.57
C ARG A 224 -49.64 64.35 17.75
N LEU A 225 -49.41 63.06 17.98
CA LEU A 225 -48.51 62.23 17.17
C LEU A 225 -49.32 61.40 16.16
N ALA A 226 -50.33 60.70 16.65
CA ALA A 226 -51.25 59.90 15.85
C ALA A 226 -52.64 59.89 16.50
N GLN A 227 -53.62 59.24 15.86
CA GLN A 227 -54.95 59.10 16.46
C GLN A 227 -54.87 58.35 17.79
N GLY A 228 -55.30 59.02 18.87
CA GLY A 228 -55.24 58.45 20.22
C GLY A 228 -53.84 58.43 20.84
N LEU A 229 -52.79 58.93 20.17
CA LEU A 229 -51.42 58.99 20.70
C LEU A 229 -50.92 60.44 20.72
N TYR A 230 -50.56 60.89 21.91
CA TYR A 230 -50.17 62.27 22.18
C TYR A 230 -48.84 62.32 22.92
N LEU A 231 -48.14 63.43 22.78
CA LEU A 231 -46.98 63.78 23.58
C LEU A 231 -47.42 64.81 24.63
N PHE A 232 -47.31 64.47 25.90
CA PHE A 232 -47.54 65.38 27.02
C PHE A 232 -46.18 65.76 27.60
N GLY A 233 -45.71 66.98 27.33
CA GLY A 233 -44.34 67.37 27.61
C GLY A 233 -43.35 66.50 26.84
N ARG A 234 -42.72 65.53 27.52
CA ARG A 234 -41.79 64.55 26.90
C ARG A 234 -42.34 63.14 26.85
N ARG A 235 -43.45 62.89 27.55
CA ARG A 235 -44.03 61.57 27.70
C ARG A 235 -45.04 61.28 26.60
N GLN A 236 -44.88 60.14 25.93
CA GLN A 236 -45.91 59.62 25.03
C GLN A 236 -47.05 59.02 25.86
N VAL A 237 -48.27 59.42 25.55
CA VAL A 237 -49.49 59.02 26.25
C VAL A 237 -50.57 58.59 25.26
N VAL A 238 -51.26 57.51 25.60
CA VAL A 238 -52.40 57.01 24.83
C VAL A 238 -53.67 57.58 25.43
N CYS A 239 -54.45 58.31 24.63
CA CYS A 239 -55.72 58.92 25.00
C CYS A 239 -56.88 58.23 24.29
N LYS A 240 -57.97 57.98 25.03
CA LYS A 240 -59.24 57.47 24.53
C LYS A 240 -60.38 58.33 25.09
N ILE A 241 -61.52 58.37 24.41
CA ILE A 241 -62.74 58.99 24.94
C ILE A 241 -63.60 57.94 25.65
N SER A 242 -64.01 58.25 26.88
CA SER A 242 -64.94 57.46 27.68
C SER A 242 -65.97 58.40 28.31
N ASN A 243 -67.26 58.16 28.05
CA ASN A 243 -68.36 59.01 28.51
C ASN A 243 -68.12 60.50 28.19
N ASP A 244 -67.74 60.80 26.94
CA ASP A 244 -67.41 62.14 26.44
C ASP A 244 -66.25 62.86 27.14
N LYS A 245 -65.49 62.15 27.98
CA LYS A 245 -64.31 62.67 28.67
C LYS A 245 -63.04 61.98 28.17
N PRO A 246 -61.93 62.72 27.99
CA PRO A 246 -60.65 62.12 27.67
C PRO A 246 -60.10 61.35 28.88
N VAL A 247 -59.65 60.13 28.63
CA VAL A 247 -58.96 59.27 29.60
C VAL A 247 -57.61 58.83 29.03
N PHE A 248 -56.59 58.76 29.88
CA PHE A 248 -55.22 58.42 29.50
C PHE A 248 -54.82 57.07 30.08
N ARG A 249 -54.15 56.24 29.26
CA ARG A 249 -53.65 54.92 29.67
C ARG A 249 -52.39 55.08 30.50
N ILE A 250 -52.39 54.55 31.72
CA ILE A 250 -51.25 54.57 32.63
C ILE A 250 -51.14 53.22 33.32
N GLY A 251 -50.00 52.55 33.10
CA GLY A 251 -49.79 51.18 33.55
C GLY A 251 -50.91 50.24 33.05
N GLY A 252 -51.63 49.63 34.00
CA GLY A 252 -52.71 48.68 33.74
C GLY A 252 -54.11 49.27 33.59
N GLY A 253 -54.29 50.59 33.70
CA GLY A 253 -55.61 51.23 33.71
C GLY A 253 -55.71 52.52 32.90
N PHE A 254 -56.86 53.19 33.03
CA PHE A 254 -57.11 54.51 32.47
C PHE A 254 -57.51 55.49 33.57
N ILE A 255 -57.00 56.71 33.51
CA ILE A 255 -57.38 57.79 34.42
C ILE A 255 -57.94 58.99 33.64
N GLY A 256 -58.82 59.75 34.26
CA GLY A 256 -59.41 60.95 33.65
C GLY A 256 -58.40 62.09 33.50
N PHE A 257 -58.70 63.03 32.60
CA PHE A 257 -57.84 64.16 32.25
C PHE A 257 -57.37 65.00 33.44
N GLU A 258 -58.25 65.36 34.38
CA GLU A 258 -57.89 66.16 35.55
C GLU A 258 -56.87 65.43 36.44
N LYS A 259 -57.19 64.19 36.83
CA LYS A 259 -56.28 63.34 37.62
C LYS A 259 -54.95 63.10 36.93
N PHE A 260 -54.95 63.01 35.60
CA PHE A 260 -53.74 62.90 34.82
C PHE A 260 -52.86 64.13 34.95
N LEU A 261 -53.43 65.34 34.85
CA LEU A 261 -52.66 66.57 35.06
C LEU A 261 -52.14 66.68 36.49
N GLU A 262 -52.97 66.39 37.50
CA GLU A 262 -52.56 66.43 38.90
C GLU A 262 -51.35 65.53 39.18
N GLN A 263 -51.34 64.34 38.57
CA GLN A 263 -50.29 63.36 38.83
C GLN A 263 -49.01 63.62 38.04
N PHE A 264 -49.10 64.11 36.79
CA PHE A 264 -47.94 64.16 35.88
C PHE A 264 -47.51 65.55 35.44
N ALA A 265 -48.35 66.58 35.60
CA ALA A 265 -48.00 67.92 35.09
C ALA A 265 -46.79 68.50 35.80
N ALA A 266 -46.67 68.37 37.13
CA ALA A 266 -45.54 68.89 37.88
C ALA A 266 -44.22 68.19 37.48
N GLU A 267 -44.23 66.86 37.45
CA GLU A 267 -43.07 66.03 37.07
C GLU A 267 -42.60 66.35 35.64
N GLU A 268 -43.52 66.42 34.68
CA GLU A 268 -43.18 66.72 33.28
C GLU A 268 -42.73 68.17 33.09
N LEU A 269 -43.31 69.12 33.82
CA LEU A 269 -42.87 70.52 33.80
C LEU A 269 -41.45 70.66 34.33
N GLU A 270 -41.12 70.00 35.45
CA GLU A 270 -39.77 70.00 36.00
C GLU A 270 -38.75 69.41 35.02
N ARG A 271 -39.10 68.31 34.34
CA ARG A 271 -38.26 67.71 33.29
C ARG A 271 -38.03 68.63 32.09
N LEU A 272 -39.04 69.43 31.73
CA LEU A 272 -38.91 70.41 30.65
C LEU A 272 -37.96 71.55 31.06
N LEU A 273 -38.17 72.13 32.24
CA LEU A 273 -37.35 73.23 32.76
C LEU A 273 -35.89 72.81 33.00
N THR A 274 -35.67 71.62 33.57
CA THR A 274 -34.32 71.09 33.83
C THR A 274 -33.52 70.95 32.54
N TYR A 275 -34.17 70.57 31.45
CA TYR A 275 -33.52 70.46 30.16
C TYR A 275 -33.28 71.82 29.48
N GLU A 276 -34.19 72.79 29.63
CA GLU A 276 -33.94 74.16 29.17
C GLU A 276 -32.73 74.78 29.87
N LEU A 277 -32.61 74.55 31.18
CA LEU A 277 -31.46 75.00 31.96
C LEU A 277 -30.18 74.27 31.53
N ALA A 278 -30.22 72.95 31.36
CA ALA A 278 -29.07 72.17 30.88
C ALA A 278 -28.62 72.60 29.48
N ARG A 279 -29.56 72.93 28.58
CA ARG A 279 -29.24 73.47 27.25
C ARG A 279 -28.65 74.87 27.34
N SER A 280 -29.21 75.74 28.17
CA SER A 280 -28.72 77.12 28.34
C SER A 280 -27.30 77.13 28.90
N LEU A 281 -27.03 76.29 29.89
CA LEU A 281 -25.69 76.07 30.44
C LEU A 281 -24.74 75.48 29.39
N CYS A 282 -25.14 74.43 28.66
CA CYS A 282 -24.31 73.88 27.57
C CYS A 282 -24.02 74.90 26.47
N GLN A 283 -25.01 75.70 26.07
CA GLN A 283 -24.84 76.72 25.02
C GLN A 283 -23.91 77.84 25.50
N GLN A 284 -23.98 78.22 26.78
CA GLN A 284 -23.06 79.15 27.41
C GLN A 284 -21.64 78.58 27.51
N PHE A 285 -21.47 77.32 27.92
CA PHE A 285 -20.16 76.65 27.94
C PHE A 285 -19.54 76.53 26.54
N VAL A 286 -20.33 76.23 25.50
CA VAL A 286 -19.84 76.18 24.11
C VAL A 286 -19.42 77.56 23.60
N LEU A 287 -20.13 78.63 23.99
CA LEU A 287 -19.77 80.00 23.64
C LEU A 287 -18.52 80.48 24.39
N GLU A 288 -18.41 80.18 25.68
CA GLU A 288 -17.21 80.47 26.48
C GLU A 288 -15.98 79.71 25.93
N SER A 289 -16.13 78.44 25.59
CA SER A 289 -15.05 77.62 25.00
C SER A 289 -14.58 78.15 23.64
N LYS A 290 -15.51 78.68 22.82
CA LYS A 290 -15.17 79.35 21.54
C LYS A 290 -14.53 80.72 21.73
N SER A 291 -14.89 81.44 22.80
CA SER A 291 -14.27 82.75 23.11
C SER A 291 -12.83 82.60 23.63
N LEU A 292 -12.57 81.55 24.42
CA LEU A 292 -11.23 81.19 24.91
C LEU A 292 -10.30 80.72 23.78
N SER A 293 -10.81 80.01 22.78
CA SER A 293 -10.01 79.60 21.62
C SER A 293 -9.69 80.74 20.65
N LEU A 294 -10.53 81.79 20.61
CA LEU A 294 -10.30 83.00 19.80
C LEU A 294 -9.30 83.98 20.43
N GLN A 295 -9.07 83.92 21.75
CA GLN A 295 -8.06 84.75 22.44
C GLN A 295 -6.65 84.13 22.46
N GLN A 296 -6.47 82.92 21.94
CA GLN A 296 -5.17 82.22 21.89
C GLN A 296 -4.55 82.14 20.48
N VAL A 297 -5.07 82.90 19.51
CA VAL A 297 -4.42 83.05 18.20
C VAL A 297 -3.58 84.35 18.23
N PRO A 298 -2.25 84.29 18.18
CA PRO A 298 -1.39 85.47 18.04
C PRO A 298 -1.54 86.15 16.68
#